data_AF-A0A7W1NSL4-F1
#
_entry.id   AF-A0A7W1NSL4-F1
#
_cell.length_a   1.000
_cell.length_b   1.000
_cell.length_c   1.000
_cell.angle_alpha   90.00
_cell.angle_beta   90.00
_cell.angle_gamma   90.00
#
_symmetry.space_group_name_H-M   'P 1'
#
loop_
_entity.id
_entity.type
_entity.pdbx_description
1 polymer ?
#
loop_
_entity_poly.entity_id
_entity_poly.type
_entity_poly.pdbx_seq_one_letter_code
_entity_poly.pdbx_strand_id
1 'polypeptide(L)'
;MNVKFEDVGRLPHPNDNVAIATRRLEAGTVITMGEKQFTLPDTVLQGHRFAVRDIPAGESLLSWAQPFGIATTDIHAGEYARNDGVIQELRHRQLDFAPPATANFTDQIAPFVFDEDKFCPSPPLPLYDDIKTFMGYWRSGSRGVGTRNTIVLLGTSALTGGFVRSLEAKLQPYVGQYP
;
A
#
# COMPACT_ATOMS: atom_id res chain seq x y z
N MET A 1 12.39 -26.10 -6.64
CA MET A 1 11.35 -26.17 -5.59
C MET A 1 10.01 -25.91 -6.25
N ASN A 2 8.97 -26.73 -6.01
CA ASN A 2 7.63 -26.49 -6.58
C ASN A 2 6.70 -25.97 -5.48
N VAL A 3 5.98 -24.87 -5.73
CA VAL A 3 5.13 -24.19 -4.75
C VAL A 3 3.81 -23.76 -5.39
N LYS A 4 2.74 -23.71 -4.60
CA LYS A 4 1.45 -23.19 -5.08
C LYS A 4 1.46 -21.66 -5.09
N PHE A 5 0.81 -21.06 -6.07
CA PHE A 5 0.74 -19.61 -6.23
C PHE A 5 0.19 -18.90 -4.99
N GLU A 6 -0.88 -19.43 -4.39
CA GLU A 6 -1.54 -18.86 -3.20
C GLU A 6 -0.61 -18.75 -1.97
N ASP A 7 0.45 -19.55 -1.90
CA ASP A 7 1.40 -19.53 -0.79
C ASP A 7 2.46 -18.43 -0.98
N VAL A 8 2.68 -17.95 -2.20
CA VAL A 8 3.86 -17.14 -2.57
C VAL A 8 3.56 -15.85 -3.33
N GLY A 9 2.34 -15.69 -3.84
CA GLY A 9 1.95 -14.58 -4.71
C GLY A 9 0.59 -13.99 -4.35
N ARG A 10 0.39 -12.72 -4.68
CA ARG A 10 -0.91 -12.05 -4.64
C ARG A 10 -1.21 -11.43 -5.98
N LEU A 11 -2.37 -11.78 -6.53
CA LEU A 11 -2.94 -11.17 -7.73
C LEU A 11 -4.15 -10.35 -7.29
N PRO A 12 -4.08 -9.01 -7.25
CA PRO A 12 -5.15 -8.17 -6.72
C PRO A 12 -6.49 -8.35 -7.45
N HIS A 13 -6.44 -8.56 -8.77
CA HIS A 13 -7.62 -8.77 -9.60
C HIS A 13 -7.41 -9.92 -10.61
N PRO A 14 -8.43 -10.72 -10.96
CA PRO A 14 -8.29 -11.84 -11.90
C PRO A 14 -7.76 -11.47 -13.30
N ASN A 15 -7.95 -10.23 -13.73
CA ASN A 15 -7.47 -9.73 -15.02
C ASN A 15 -6.01 -9.25 -14.99
N ASP A 16 -5.39 -9.19 -13.82
CA ASP A 16 -3.98 -8.77 -13.69
C ASP A 16 -3.05 -9.80 -14.34
N ASN A 17 -1.93 -9.33 -14.88
CA ASN A 17 -0.92 -10.16 -15.54
C ASN A 17 0.41 -10.22 -14.77
N VAL A 18 0.53 -9.47 -13.68
CA VAL A 18 1.65 -9.52 -12.75
C VAL A 18 1.16 -9.73 -11.32
N ALA A 19 1.86 -10.57 -10.57
CA ALA A 19 1.59 -10.82 -9.15
C ALA A 19 2.67 -10.21 -8.27
N ILE A 20 2.32 -9.94 -7.01
CA ILE A 20 3.26 -9.48 -5.97
C ILE A 20 3.76 -10.68 -5.19
N ALA A 21 5.07 -10.85 -5.07
CA ALA A 21 5.66 -11.90 -4.25
C ALA A 21 5.48 -11.63 -2.75
N THR A 22 4.97 -12.59 -1.98
CA THR A 22 4.75 -12.46 -0.53
C THR A 22 5.98 -12.77 0.32
N ARG A 23 6.99 -13.38 -0.29
CA ARG A 23 8.30 -13.71 0.27
C ARG A 23 9.34 -13.72 -0.84
N ARG A 24 10.62 -13.88 -0.48
CA ARG A 24 11.67 -14.14 -1.48
C ARG A 24 11.43 -15.49 -2.17
N LEU A 25 11.58 -15.49 -3.50
CA LEU A 25 11.43 -16.63 -4.38
C LEU A 25 12.73 -16.79 -5.16
N GLU A 26 13.46 -17.88 -4.93
CA GLU A 26 14.73 -18.11 -5.62
C GLU A 26 14.51 -18.43 -7.10
N ALA A 27 15.49 -18.08 -7.93
CA ALA A 27 15.57 -18.56 -9.31
C ALA A 27 15.42 -20.09 -9.38
N GLY A 28 14.71 -20.58 -10.40
CA GLY A 28 14.36 -21.99 -10.55
C GLY A 28 13.21 -22.45 -9.65
N THR A 29 12.60 -21.57 -8.85
CA THR A 29 11.32 -21.87 -8.18
C THR A 29 10.25 -22.04 -9.25
N VAL A 30 9.51 -23.14 -9.15
CA VAL A 30 8.40 -23.46 -10.04
C VAL A 30 7.11 -23.13 -9.30
N ILE A 31 6.27 -22.30 -9.91
CA ILE A 31 4.98 -21.88 -9.37
C ILE A 31 3.86 -22.57 -10.13
N THR A 32 2.96 -23.23 -9.41
CA THR A 32 1.71 -23.76 -9.95
C THR A 32 0.56 -22.79 -9.64
N MET A 33 -0.13 -22.32 -10.68
CA MET A 33 -1.29 -21.44 -10.61
C MET A 33 -2.46 -22.05 -11.38
N GLY A 34 -3.38 -22.71 -10.67
CA GLY A 34 -4.40 -23.54 -11.31
C GLY A 34 -3.76 -24.68 -12.09
N GLU A 35 -4.08 -24.81 -13.37
CA GLU A 35 -3.48 -25.80 -14.28
C GLU A 35 -2.17 -25.31 -14.93
N LYS A 36 -1.83 -24.03 -14.77
CA LYS A 36 -0.62 -23.44 -15.35
C LYS A 36 0.56 -23.62 -14.42
N GLN A 37 1.73 -23.77 -15.02
CA GLN A 37 3.00 -23.84 -14.30
C GLN A 37 4.04 -23.00 -15.03
N PHE A 38 4.81 -22.23 -14.27
CA PHE A 38 5.92 -21.44 -14.81
C PHE A 38 7.07 -21.42 -13.81
N THR A 39 8.27 -21.20 -14.33
CA THR A 39 9.51 -21.20 -13.55
C THR A 39 10.07 -19.79 -13.50
N LEU A 40 10.47 -19.33 -12.32
CA LEU A 40 11.14 -18.04 -12.15
C LEU A 40 12.57 -18.13 -12.71
N PRO A 41 12.94 -17.36 -13.74
CA PRO A 41 14.32 -17.35 -14.24
C PRO A 41 15.27 -16.62 -13.29
N ASP A 42 14.74 -15.65 -12.54
CA ASP A 42 15.48 -14.80 -11.62
C ASP A 42 14.93 -14.93 -10.19
N THR A 43 15.76 -14.61 -9.20
CA THR A 43 15.29 -14.46 -7.82
C THR A 43 14.41 -13.20 -7.71
N VAL A 44 13.17 -13.37 -7.24
CA VAL A 44 12.21 -12.29 -7.00
C VAL A 44 12.11 -12.00 -5.50
N LEU A 45 12.34 -10.75 -5.13
CA LEU A 45 12.30 -10.30 -3.74
C LEU A 45 10.85 -10.14 -3.25
N GLN A 46 10.66 -10.26 -1.93
CA GLN A 46 9.37 -9.96 -1.30
C GLN A 46 8.90 -8.54 -1.64
N GLY A 47 7.63 -8.40 -1.99
CA GLY A 47 7.00 -7.12 -2.38
C GLY A 47 7.24 -6.72 -3.83
N HIS A 48 8.17 -7.38 -4.53
CA HIS A 48 8.39 -7.17 -5.95
C HIS A 48 7.44 -8.01 -6.80
N ARG A 49 7.38 -7.70 -8.11
CA ARG A 49 6.40 -8.29 -9.03
C ARG A 49 7.02 -9.26 -10.01
N PHE A 50 6.24 -10.25 -10.42
CA PHE A 50 6.57 -11.18 -11.50
C PHE A 50 5.35 -11.45 -12.37
N ALA A 51 5.57 -11.74 -13.65
CA ALA A 51 4.50 -12.04 -14.60
C ALA A 51 3.87 -13.40 -14.30
N VAL A 52 2.54 -13.50 -14.37
CA VAL A 52 1.79 -14.77 -14.21
C VAL A 52 1.32 -15.37 -15.54
N ARG A 53 1.58 -14.65 -16.64
CA ARG A 53 1.35 -15.05 -18.03
C ARG A 53 2.28 -14.22 -18.92
N ASP A 54 2.42 -14.61 -20.17
CA ASP A 54 3.17 -13.84 -21.15
C ASP A 54 2.51 -12.47 -21.39
N ILE A 55 3.34 -11.44 -21.52
CA ILE A 55 2.96 -10.04 -21.78
C ILE A 55 3.82 -9.58 -22.96
N PRO A 56 3.26 -9.50 -24.18
CA PRO A 56 3.98 -9.01 -25.35
C PRO A 56 4.47 -7.56 -25.19
N ALA A 57 5.55 -7.21 -25.90
CA ALA A 57 6.01 -5.83 -25.98
C ALA A 57 4.89 -4.89 -26.45
N GLY A 58 4.77 -3.74 -25.78
CA GLY A 58 3.70 -2.75 -26.02
C GLY A 58 2.39 -3.02 -25.26
N GLU A 59 2.21 -4.20 -24.65
CA GLU A 59 1.05 -4.45 -23.80
C GLU A 59 1.20 -3.87 -22.40
N SER A 60 0.07 -3.58 -21.77
CA SER A 60 0.02 -3.04 -20.42
C SER A 60 0.29 -4.10 -19.36
N LEU A 61 1.12 -3.75 -18.38
CA LEU A 61 1.17 -4.44 -17.09
C LEU A 61 0.01 -3.93 -16.22
N LEU A 62 -0.75 -4.85 -15.66
CA LEU A 62 -2.00 -4.58 -14.97
C LEU A 62 -1.90 -4.92 -13.47
N SER A 63 -2.45 -4.04 -12.64
CA SER A 63 -2.66 -4.26 -11.20
C SER A 63 -4.00 -3.64 -10.81
N TRP A 64 -4.85 -4.36 -10.06
CA TRP A 64 -6.25 -3.96 -9.81
C TRP A 64 -7.06 -3.73 -11.10
N ALA A 65 -6.78 -4.51 -12.14
CA ALA A 65 -7.33 -4.35 -13.50
C ALA A 65 -7.03 -3.00 -14.16
N GLN A 66 -6.05 -2.25 -13.65
CA GLN A 66 -5.66 -0.95 -14.18
C GLN A 66 -4.21 -1.02 -14.70
N PRO A 67 -3.93 -0.39 -15.86
CA PRO A 67 -2.57 -0.31 -16.36
C PRO A 67 -1.73 0.58 -15.45
N PHE A 68 -0.52 0.11 -15.13
CA PHE A 68 0.48 0.91 -14.41
C PHE A 68 1.83 0.98 -15.14
N GLY A 69 2.00 0.18 -16.19
CA GLY A 69 3.21 0.16 -17.01
C GLY A 69 2.96 -0.43 -18.39
N ILE A 70 3.89 -0.21 -19.30
CA ILE A 70 3.89 -0.80 -20.64
C ILE A 70 5.16 -1.63 -20.80
N ALA A 71 5.00 -2.88 -21.24
CA ALA A 71 6.12 -3.77 -21.54
C ALA A 71 6.98 -3.17 -22.68
N THR A 72 8.28 -3.04 -22.46
CA THR A 72 9.22 -2.53 -23.49
C THR A 72 9.82 -3.65 -24.33
N THR A 73 9.75 -4.88 -23.83
CA THR A 73 10.09 -6.14 -24.49
C THR A 73 9.03 -7.17 -24.16
N ASP A 74 9.04 -8.32 -24.82
CA ASP A 74 8.23 -9.45 -24.36
C ASP A 74 8.65 -9.82 -22.93
N ILE A 75 7.67 -10.10 -22.07
CA ILE A 75 7.85 -10.55 -20.69
C ILE A 75 7.17 -11.90 -20.55
N HIS A 76 7.95 -12.96 -20.34
CA HIS A 76 7.41 -14.31 -20.19
C HIS A 76 6.87 -14.59 -18.79
N ALA A 77 5.93 -15.53 -18.68
CA ALA A 77 5.43 -15.99 -17.39
C ALA A 77 6.57 -16.40 -16.44
N GLY A 78 6.55 -15.89 -15.21
CA GLY A 78 7.59 -16.09 -14.21
C GLY A 78 8.68 -15.01 -14.20
N GLU A 79 8.83 -14.22 -15.26
CA GLU A 79 9.83 -13.16 -15.28
C GLU A 79 9.51 -12.07 -14.26
N TYR A 80 10.57 -11.54 -13.66
CA TYR A 80 10.50 -10.42 -12.74
C TYR A 80 10.08 -9.15 -13.53
N ALA A 81 9.02 -8.47 -13.12
CA ALA A 81 8.63 -7.19 -13.71
C ALA A 81 9.50 -6.07 -13.12
N ARG A 82 10.28 -5.37 -13.95
CA ARG A 82 11.27 -4.36 -13.53
C ARG A 82 11.25 -3.13 -14.43
N ASN A 83 11.14 -1.95 -13.85
CA ASN A 83 11.39 -0.68 -14.52
C ASN A 83 12.80 -0.15 -14.14
N ASP A 84 13.21 0.97 -14.74
CA ASP A 84 14.54 1.56 -14.48
C ASP A 84 14.77 1.91 -13.00
N GLY A 85 13.73 2.38 -12.31
CA GLY A 85 13.79 2.68 -10.87
C GLY A 85 14.12 1.44 -10.04
N VAL A 86 13.42 0.33 -10.30
CA VAL A 86 13.69 -0.96 -9.64
C VAL A 86 15.12 -1.44 -9.93
N ILE A 87 15.58 -1.34 -11.18
CA ILE A 87 16.95 -1.74 -11.55
C ILE A 87 17.99 -0.91 -10.78
N GLN A 88 17.81 0.41 -10.71
CA GLN A 88 18.71 1.30 -10.00
C GLN A 88 18.76 0.98 -8.50
N GLU A 89 17.61 0.75 -7.87
CA GLU A 89 17.53 0.41 -6.45
C GLU A 89 18.15 -0.95 -6.13
N LEU A 90 18.00 -1.93 -7.00
CA LEU A 90 18.63 -3.25 -6.82
C LEU A 90 20.16 -3.17 -6.89
N ARG A 91 20.73 -2.27 -7.69
CA ARG A 91 22.19 -2.06 -7.78
C ARG A 91 22.81 -1.51 -6.49
N HIS A 92 22.05 -0.76 -5.71
CA HIS A 92 22.53 -0.18 -4.45
C HIS A 92 22.44 -1.16 -3.26
N ARG A 93 21.78 -2.31 -3.43
CA ARG A 93 21.62 -3.31 -2.37
C ARG A 93 22.76 -4.33 -2.38
N GLN A 94 23.16 -4.77 -1.18
CA GLN A 94 24.01 -5.95 -1.04
C GLN A 94 23.15 -7.19 -1.21
N LEU A 95 23.10 -7.71 -2.44
CA LEU A 95 22.40 -8.94 -2.78
C LEU A 95 23.41 -10.10 -2.86
N ASP A 96 22.97 -11.26 -2.39
CA ASP A 96 23.65 -12.55 -2.48
C ASP A 96 23.42 -13.25 -3.84
N PHE A 97 22.77 -12.56 -4.78
CA PHE A 97 22.52 -13.01 -6.15
C PHE A 97 22.70 -11.84 -7.13
N ALA A 98 22.93 -12.16 -8.40
CA ALA A 98 22.99 -11.16 -9.46
C ALA A 98 21.56 -10.74 -9.85
N PRO A 99 21.14 -9.49 -9.61
CA PRO A 99 19.84 -9.03 -10.07
C PRO A 99 19.83 -8.88 -11.60
N PRO A 100 18.65 -8.93 -12.23
CA PRO A 100 18.51 -8.64 -13.65
C PRO A 100 19.05 -7.25 -13.98
N ALA A 101 19.74 -7.11 -15.12
CA ALA A 101 20.50 -5.91 -15.45
C ALA A 101 19.67 -4.82 -16.17
N THR A 102 18.59 -5.21 -16.83
CA THR A 102 17.78 -4.37 -17.73
C THR A 102 16.32 -4.31 -17.30
N ALA A 103 15.71 -3.14 -17.47
CA ALA A 103 14.27 -2.99 -17.33
C ALA A 103 13.53 -3.68 -18.49
N ASN A 104 12.32 -4.16 -18.23
CA ASN A 104 11.42 -4.76 -19.23
C ASN A 104 10.05 -4.09 -19.32
N PHE A 105 9.81 -3.05 -18.52
CA PHE A 105 8.65 -2.17 -18.68
C PHE A 105 8.98 -0.73 -18.30
N THR A 106 8.17 0.21 -18.77
CA THR A 106 8.20 1.62 -18.35
C THR A 106 6.89 1.98 -17.65
N ASP A 107 6.95 2.92 -16.69
CA ASP A 107 5.78 3.36 -15.95
C ASP A 107 4.78 4.06 -16.87
N GLN A 108 3.51 3.70 -16.73
CA GLN A 108 2.40 4.32 -17.44
C GLN A 108 1.44 4.89 -16.40
N ILE A 109 1.69 6.15 -16.04
CA ILE A 109 0.81 6.90 -15.14
C ILE A 109 0.08 7.90 -16.02
N ALA A 110 -1.17 7.59 -16.37
CA ALA A 110 -2.01 8.56 -17.08
C ALA A 110 -2.21 9.78 -16.17
N PRO A 111 -1.91 11.01 -16.64
CA PRO A 111 -2.19 12.20 -15.86
C PRO A 111 -3.71 12.28 -15.64
N PHE A 112 -4.11 12.42 -14.38
CA PHE A 112 -5.50 12.69 -14.06
C PHE A 112 -5.83 14.11 -14.50
N VAL A 113 -6.79 14.25 -15.41
CA VAL A 113 -7.35 15.53 -15.83
C VAL A 113 -8.75 15.63 -15.26
N PHE A 114 -8.95 16.54 -14.31
CA PHE A 114 -10.25 16.80 -13.73
C PHE A 114 -11.09 17.63 -14.72
N ASP A 115 -12.25 17.11 -15.10
CA ASP A 115 -13.21 17.80 -15.96
C ASP A 115 -14.30 18.40 -15.07
N GLU A 116 -14.15 19.69 -14.76
CA GLU A 116 -15.08 20.42 -13.89
C GLU A 116 -16.51 20.46 -14.48
N ASP A 117 -16.63 20.58 -15.80
CA ASP A 117 -17.92 20.64 -16.49
C ASP A 117 -18.68 19.31 -16.43
N LYS A 118 -17.95 18.20 -16.31
CA LYS A 118 -18.53 16.85 -16.14
C LYS A 118 -18.58 16.39 -14.68
N PHE A 119 -18.11 17.19 -13.74
CA PHE A 119 -18.14 16.80 -12.33
C PHE A 119 -19.56 16.83 -11.80
N CYS A 120 -20.10 15.64 -11.52
CA CYS A 120 -21.37 15.47 -10.83
C CYS A 120 -21.08 15.02 -9.39
N PRO A 121 -21.28 15.87 -8.37
CA PRO A 121 -21.17 15.44 -6.99
C PRO A 121 -22.10 14.27 -6.73
N SER A 122 -21.59 13.22 -6.09
CA SER A 122 -22.46 12.14 -5.60
C SER A 122 -23.48 12.74 -4.64
N PRO A 123 -24.76 12.32 -4.69
CA PRO A 123 -25.69 12.66 -3.63
C PRO A 123 -25.11 12.19 -2.28
N PRO A 124 -25.43 12.88 -1.18
CA PRO A 124 -25.05 12.41 0.15
C PRO A 124 -25.48 10.96 0.33
N LEU A 125 -24.58 10.14 0.89
CA LEU A 125 -24.93 8.76 1.23
C LEU A 125 -26.15 8.78 2.16
N PRO A 126 -27.12 7.87 1.97
CA PRO A 126 -28.24 7.75 2.90
C PRO A 126 -27.68 7.48 4.30
N LEU A 127 -28.33 8.07 5.30
CA LEU A 127 -28.07 7.70 6.68
C LEU A 127 -28.43 6.23 6.84
N TYR A 128 -27.58 5.46 7.52
CA TYR A 128 -27.91 4.10 7.90
C TYR A 128 -29.16 4.11 8.78
N ASP A 129 -30.09 3.18 8.53
CA ASP A 129 -31.29 3.00 9.36
C ASP A 129 -30.90 2.70 10.82
N ASP A 130 -29.84 1.91 11.00
CA ASP A 130 -29.27 1.57 12.29
C ASP A 130 -28.14 2.54 12.68
N ILE A 131 -28.49 3.60 13.39
CA ILE A 131 -27.52 4.52 13.98
C ILE A 131 -26.83 3.84 15.17
N LYS A 132 -25.59 3.40 14.97
CA LYS A 132 -24.74 2.90 16.06
C LYS A 132 -24.40 4.03 17.01
N THR A 133 -24.54 3.78 18.30
CA THR A 133 -24.16 4.70 19.37
C THR A 133 -22.86 4.25 20.03
N PHE A 134 -22.19 5.19 20.71
CA PHE A 134 -21.04 4.90 21.55
C PHE A 134 -21.12 5.74 22.83
N MET A 135 -20.52 5.24 23.92
CA MET A 135 -20.37 6.01 25.15
C MET A 135 -19.32 7.10 24.95
N GLY A 136 -19.73 8.36 25.09
CA GLY A 136 -18.83 9.50 24.92
C GLY A 136 -19.15 10.64 25.88
N TYR A 137 -18.24 11.61 25.92
CA TYR A 137 -18.31 12.75 26.83
C TYR A 137 -19.04 13.90 26.14
N TRP A 138 -20.26 14.18 26.58
CA TRP A 138 -21.05 15.30 26.08
C TRP A 138 -20.31 16.63 26.27
N ARG A 139 -20.27 17.47 25.23
CA ARG A 139 -19.71 18.82 25.27
C ARG A 139 -20.83 19.82 25.03
N SER A 140 -20.86 20.89 25.84
CA SER A 140 -21.90 21.91 25.76
C SER A 140 -21.90 22.63 24.40
N GLY A 141 -23.08 23.12 23.99
CA GLY A 141 -23.27 23.84 22.74
C GLY A 141 -23.25 22.92 21.52
N SER A 142 -22.71 23.41 20.40
CA SER A 142 -22.60 22.68 19.13
C SER A 142 -21.37 21.77 19.03
N ARG A 143 -20.65 21.56 20.15
CA ARG A 143 -19.36 20.83 20.15
C ARG A 143 -19.50 19.31 20.08
N GLY A 144 -20.70 18.76 20.25
CA GLY A 144 -20.97 17.33 20.11
C GLY A 144 -20.40 16.47 21.23
N VAL A 145 -20.01 15.24 20.89
CA VAL A 145 -19.59 14.21 21.84
C VAL A 145 -18.12 13.84 21.60
N GLY A 146 -17.27 13.99 22.63
CA GLY A 146 -15.86 13.61 22.56
C GLY A 146 -15.62 12.15 22.95
N THR A 147 -14.61 11.51 22.37
CA THR A 147 -14.18 10.14 22.73
C THR A 147 -13.23 10.09 23.93
N ARG A 148 -12.71 11.25 24.37
CA ARG A 148 -11.81 11.39 25.52
C ARG A 148 -12.22 12.56 26.40
N ASN A 149 -12.01 12.39 27.71
CA ASN A 149 -12.14 13.45 28.71
C ASN A 149 -10.76 13.84 29.22
N THR A 150 -10.13 14.77 28.51
CA THR A 150 -8.75 15.17 28.78
C THR A 150 -8.70 16.65 29.10
N ILE A 151 -7.96 17.00 30.15
CA ILE A 151 -7.56 18.37 30.44
C ILE A 151 -6.25 18.61 29.69
N VAL A 152 -6.25 19.60 28.81
CA VAL A 152 -5.04 19.99 28.06
C VAL A 152 -4.38 21.16 28.77
N LEU A 153 -3.11 20.99 29.15
CA LEU A 153 -2.27 22.08 29.62
C LEU A 153 -1.37 22.51 28.46
N LEU A 154 -1.61 23.71 27.92
CA LEU A 154 -0.89 24.23 26.76
C LEU A 154 -0.03 25.43 27.16
N GLY A 155 1.27 25.34 26.91
CA GLY A 155 2.16 26.49 26.99
C GLY A 155 2.02 27.32 25.70
N THR A 156 1.57 28.56 25.80
CA THR A 156 1.37 29.45 24.64
C THR A 156 2.66 30.09 24.13
N SER A 157 3.78 29.89 24.84
CA SER A 157 5.12 30.32 24.42
C SER A 157 6.20 29.40 25.00
N ALA A 158 7.41 29.46 24.42
CA ALA A 158 8.56 28.70 24.90
C ALA A 158 8.88 28.95 26.39
N LEU A 159 8.64 30.16 26.88
CA LEU A 159 8.88 30.55 28.27
C LEU A 159 7.93 29.84 29.26
N THR A 160 6.74 29.46 28.82
CA THR A 160 5.71 28.83 29.68
C THR A 160 5.82 27.31 29.78
N GLY A 161 6.68 26.67 28.98
CA GLY A 161 6.78 25.21 28.92
C GLY A 161 7.22 24.56 30.23
N GLY A 162 8.17 25.16 30.95
CA GLY A 162 8.63 24.63 32.25
C GLY A 162 7.54 24.70 33.33
N PHE A 163 6.76 25.78 33.33
CA PHE A 163 5.61 25.94 34.21
C PHE A 163 4.53 24.88 33.93
N VAL A 164 4.16 24.68 32.66
CA VAL A 164 3.14 23.71 32.26
C VAL A 164 3.50 22.29 32.68
N ARG A 165 4.76 21.86 32.48
CA ARG A 165 5.24 20.54 32.94
C ARG A 165 5.16 20.38 34.46
N SER A 166 5.52 21.44 35.19
CA SER A 166 5.43 21.42 36.66
C SER A 166 3.97 21.36 37.14
N LEU A 167 3.06 22.03 36.42
CA LEU A 167 1.63 22.00 36.71
C LEU A 167 1.02 20.62 36.41
N GLU A 168 1.36 20.01 35.28
CA GLU A 168 0.96 18.64 34.93
C GLU A 168 1.34 17.66 36.04
N ALA A 169 2.61 17.64 36.46
CA ALA A 169 3.10 16.75 37.52
C ALA A 169 2.34 16.93 38.84
N LYS A 170 1.94 18.16 39.17
CA LYS A 170 1.14 18.46 40.37
C LYS A 170 -0.32 18.01 40.25
N LEU A 171 -0.90 18.08 39.06
CA LEU A 171 -2.32 17.75 38.83
C LEU A 171 -2.55 16.26 38.58
N GLN A 172 -1.53 15.53 38.11
CA GLN A 172 -1.62 14.11 37.77
C GLN A 172 -2.28 13.23 38.85
N PRO A 173 -1.98 13.40 40.17
CA PRO A 173 -2.60 12.57 41.21
C PRO A 173 -4.12 12.77 41.36
N TYR A 174 -4.67 13.90 40.89
CA TYR A 174 -6.08 14.26 41.05
C TYR A 174 -6.94 13.80 39.87
N VAL A 175 -6.35 13.44 38.72
CA VAL A 175 -7.08 13.10 37.49
C VAL A 175 -8.07 11.95 37.70
N GLY A 176 -7.73 10.96 38.53
CA GLY A 176 -8.62 9.83 38.83
C GLY A 176 -9.91 10.20 39.58
N GLN A 177 -10.00 11.40 40.15
CA GLN A 177 -11.20 11.92 40.83
C GLN A 177 -12.19 12.56 39.84
N TYR A 178 -11.76 12.81 38.61
CA TYR A 178 -12.53 13.48 37.55
C TYR A 178 -12.53 12.63 36.27
N PRO A 179 -13.22 11.47 36.28
CA PRO A 179 -13.35 10.61 35.10
C PRO A 179 -14.05 11.32 33.93
#